data_AF-A0A2K3QEU8-F1
#
_entry.id   AF-A0A2K3QEU8-F1
#
_cell.length_a   1.000
_cell.length_b   1.000
_cell.length_c   1.000
_cell.angle_alpha   90.00
_cell.angle_beta   90.00
_cell.angle_gamma   90.00
#
_symmetry.space_group_name_H-M   'P 1'
#
loop_
_entity.id
_entity.type
_entity.pdbx_description
1 polymer ?
#
loop_
_entity_poly.entity_id
_entity_poly.type
_entity_poly.pdbx_seq_one_letter_code
_entity_poly.pdbx_strand_id
1 'polypeptide(L)'
;MARLVFFSLRNGFNARHYLMCAGVRTAYASLSGRQMQHMSMTTKQTYEAWLRQKVILNKDAANQQRLVHDVQPLESVDSSILWVGNRREAKKLVLFLHGGGFISPPLAGHFDPGGRFPTQLRQAAAALGALLDAGARPADIVVGGDSAGGNLTMQLLGHLLHPHKDARRIGLAEPLAAAFLVSPWLGCDTASRSFRENENSDMLSKAIVEKLSLGYFDGAEGFRHAAAGGNPWAAPLDGDQGWLEGMGNVVRSMYVTVGRREVLADHGIGLVRTLRRLDALGDIRLEESEGEAHDFILLEGQAKQGGDATNRMKEWFGSVLAAG
;
A
#
# COMPACT_ATOMS: atom_id res chain seq x y z
N MET A 1 -10.64 16.32 15.85
CA MET A 1 -9.54 16.12 16.82
C MET A 1 -10.01 15.61 18.18
N ALA A 2 -10.77 16.39 18.97
CA ALA A 2 -11.17 16.00 20.35
C ALA A 2 -11.83 14.61 20.47
N ARG A 3 -12.66 14.22 19.49
CA ARG A 3 -13.36 12.93 19.48
C ARG A 3 -12.42 11.71 19.45
N LEU A 4 -11.41 11.70 18.57
CA LEU A 4 -10.48 10.57 18.42
C LEU A 4 -9.57 10.44 19.65
N VAL A 5 -9.13 11.58 20.20
CA VAL A 5 -8.32 11.59 21.43
C VAL A 5 -9.15 11.14 22.63
N PHE A 6 -10.41 11.57 22.75
CA PHE A 6 -11.31 11.09 23.79
C PHE A 6 -11.55 9.58 23.66
N PHE A 7 -11.79 9.09 22.43
CA PHE A 7 -11.93 7.66 22.15
C PHE A 7 -10.70 6.88 22.60
N SER A 8 -9.49 7.35 22.29
CA SER A 8 -8.26 6.64 22.69
C SER A 8 -8.10 6.59 24.20
N LEU A 9 -8.33 7.72 24.90
CA LEU A 9 -8.22 7.77 26.36
C LEU A 9 -9.25 6.86 27.04
N ARG A 10 -10.50 6.86 26.56
CA ARG A 10 -11.57 6.01 27.08
C ARG A 10 -11.27 4.52 26.95
N ASN A 11 -10.57 4.11 25.89
CA ASN A 11 -10.30 2.70 25.58
C ASN A 11 -8.86 2.27 25.94
N GLY A 12 -8.08 3.12 26.62
CA GLY A 12 -6.71 2.79 27.01
C GLY A 12 -5.70 2.72 25.86
N PHE A 13 -6.00 3.32 24.70
CA PHE A 13 -5.10 3.37 23.55
C PHE A 13 -4.12 4.54 23.62
N ASN A 14 -3.01 4.43 22.91
CA ASN A 14 -1.97 5.45 22.87
C ASN A 14 -2.50 6.76 22.24
N ALA A 15 -2.67 7.78 23.09
CA ALA A 15 -3.23 9.08 22.68
C ALA A 15 -2.38 9.81 21.63
N ARG A 16 -1.07 9.57 21.56
CA ARG A 16 -0.20 10.18 20.54
C ARG A 16 -0.52 9.65 19.14
N HIS A 17 -0.74 8.34 19.00
CA HIS A 17 -1.16 7.75 17.73
C HIS A 17 -2.52 8.30 17.30
N TYR A 18 -3.49 8.35 18.21
CA TYR A 18 -4.83 8.86 17.89
C TYR A 18 -4.88 10.38 17.66
N LEU A 19 -3.94 11.16 18.21
CA LEU A 19 -3.76 12.56 17.85
C LEU A 19 -3.27 12.70 16.39
N MET A 20 -2.34 11.85 15.96
CA MET A 20 -1.91 11.80 14.55
C MET A 20 -3.06 11.38 13.63
N CYS A 21 -3.83 10.35 14.00
CA CYS A 21 -5.05 9.95 13.29
C CYS A 21 -6.01 11.14 13.11
N ALA A 22 -6.21 11.94 14.18
CA ALA A 22 -7.06 13.11 14.12
C ALA A 22 -6.54 14.20 13.17
N GLY A 23 -5.21 14.39 13.10
CA GLY A 23 -4.59 15.30 12.14
C GLY A 23 -4.77 14.85 10.70
N VAL A 24 -4.50 13.57 10.41
CA VAL A 24 -4.69 12.95 9.09
C VAL A 24 -6.15 13.06 8.65
N ARG A 25 -7.09 12.70 9.53
CA ARG A 25 -8.53 12.82 9.26
C ARG A 25 -8.92 14.25 8.89
N THR A 26 -8.45 15.24 9.66
CA THR A 26 -8.73 16.65 9.40
C THR A 26 -8.15 17.10 8.05
N ALA A 27 -6.94 16.68 7.68
CA ALA A 27 -6.35 17.00 6.39
C ALA A 27 -7.21 16.46 5.22
N TYR A 28 -7.55 15.17 5.23
CA TYR A 28 -8.35 14.55 4.16
C TYR A 28 -9.77 15.12 4.07
N ALA A 29 -10.39 15.43 5.21
CA ALA A 29 -11.72 16.03 5.25
C ALA A 29 -11.73 17.46 4.71
N SER A 30 -10.74 18.28 5.09
CA SER A 30 -10.78 19.72 4.87
C SER A 30 -10.04 20.20 3.62
N LEU A 31 -9.09 19.43 3.10
CA LEU A 31 -8.24 19.83 1.98
C LEU A 31 -8.63 19.07 0.70
N SER A 32 -8.56 19.74 -0.44
CA SER A 32 -8.53 19.08 -1.75
C SER A 32 -7.23 18.30 -1.92
N GLY A 33 -7.21 17.33 -2.85
CA GLY A 33 -5.98 16.64 -3.23
C GLY A 33 -4.85 17.62 -3.51
N ARG A 34 -5.07 18.57 -4.45
CA ARG A 34 -4.11 19.62 -4.82
C ARG A 34 -3.55 20.41 -3.65
N GLN A 35 -4.38 20.79 -2.68
CA GLN A 35 -3.91 21.50 -1.48
C GLN A 35 -3.01 20.62 -0.61
N MET A 36 -3.34 19.34 -0.42
CA MET A 36 -2.48 18.40 0.30
C MET A 36 -1.14 18.20 -0.42
N GLN A 37 -1.16 18.11 -1.75
CA GLN A 37 0.07 18.01 -2.55
C GLN A 37 0.94 19.25 -2.34
N HIS A 38 0.36 20.45 -2.49
CA HIS A 38 1.09 21.72 -2.37
C HIS A 38 1.76 21.92 -1.00
N MET A 39 1.17 21.37 0.06
CA MET A 39 1.67 21.49 1.43
C MET A 39 2.71 20.41 1.82
N SER A 40 2.94 19.41 0.96
CA SER A 40 3.77 18.23 1.27
C SER A 40 5.04 18.20 0.41
N MET A 41 6.09 17.49 0.82
CA MET A 41 7.32 17.30 0.00
C MET A 41 7.10 16.38 -1.21
N THR A 42 8.03 16.33 -2.20
CA THR A 42 8.15 15.35 -3.32
C THR A 42 8.54 13.93 -2.88
N THR A 43 8.17 12.82 -3.55
CA THR A 43 8.51 11.46 -3.09
C THR A 43 10.00 11.34 -3.10
N LYS A 44 10.57 11.86 -4.17
CA LYS A 44 11.98 12.13 -4.31
C LYS A 44 12.53 13.05 -3.20
N GLN A 45 11.90 14.18 -2.87
CA GLN A 45 12.35 15.10 -1.79
C GLN A 45 12.25 14.47 -0.40
N THR A 46 11.20 13.70 -0.11
CA THR A 46 10.98 12.96 1.13
C THR A 46 12.02 11.87 1.26
N TYR A 47 12.26 11.10 0.19
CA TYR A 47 13.33 10.11 0.11
C TYR A 47 14.70 10.77 0.33
N GLU A 48 14.99 11.87 -0.35
CA GLU A 48 16.24 12.62 -0.22
C GLU A 48 16.42 13.21 1.18
N ALA A 49 15.37 13.79 1.77
CA ALA A 49 15.40 14.33 3.12
C ALA A 49 15.57 13.23 4.17
N TRP A 50 14.87 12.11 3.99
CA TRP A 50 14.99 10.93 4.84
C TRP A 50 16.40 10.34 4.76
N LEU A 51 16.96 10.17 3.56
CA LEU A 51 18.33 9.69 3.36
C LEU A 51 19.33 10.60 4.06
N ARG A 52 19.27 11.92 3.82
CA ARG A 52 20.14 12.90 4.50
C ARG A 52 20.06 12.76 6.01
N GLN A 53 18.85 12.67 6.55
CA GLN A 53 18.65 12.51 7.99
C GLN A 53 19.23 11.18 8.50
N LYS A 54 19.04 10.07 7.77
CA LYS A 54 19.52 8.74 8.17
C LYS A 54 21.04 8.64 8.12
N VAL A 55 21.68 9.23 7.11
CA VAL A 55 23.15 9.29 7.02
C VAL A 55 23.73 10.02 8.22
N ILE A 56 23.12 11.14 8.64
CA ILE A 56 23.58 11.91 9.82
C ILE A 56 23.39 11.11 11.12
N LEU A 57 22.25 10.43 11.28
CA LEU A 57 21.90 9.74 12.52
C LEU A 57 22.55 8.36 12.67
N ASN A 58 22.94 7.71 11.57
CA ASN A 58 23.48 6.36 11.59
C ASN A 58 25.00 6.37 11.72
N LYS A 59 25.51 5.79 12.80
CA LYS A 59 26.95 5.68 13.09
C LYS A 59 27.56 4.34 12.66
N ASP A 60 26.75 3.42 12.15
CA ASP A 60 27.20 2.10 11.71
C ASP A 60 27.71 2.14 10.26
N ALA A 61 28.98 1.77 10.06
CA ALA A 61 29.64 1.87 8.76
C ALA A 61 29.01 0.97 7.69
N ALA A 62 28.53 -0.22 8.06
CA ALA A 62 27.89 -1.14 7.14
C ALA A 62 26.54 -0.60 6.64
N ASN A 63 25.78 0.06 7.52
CA ASN A 63 24.54 0.73 7.14
C ASN A 63 24.77 2.00 6.32
N GLN A 64 25.84 2.76 6.59
CA GLN A 64 26.18 3.94 5.80
C GLN A 64 26.46 3.59 4.33
N GLN A 65 27.12 2.46 4.06
CA GLN A 65 27.34 1.97 2.69
C GLN A 65 26.05 1.63 1.94
N ARG A 66 24.94 1.40 2.65
CA ARG A 66 23.62 1.10 2.08
C ARG A 66 22.74 2.34 1.89
N LEU A 67 23.06 3.44 2.56
CA LEU A 67 22.29 4.69 2.51
C LEU A 67 22.79 5.60 1.36
N VAL A 68 22.78 5.06 0.15
CA VAL A 68 23.20 5.76 -1.08
C VAL A 68 21.98 6.37 -1.75
N HIS A 69 22.12 7.60 -2.26
CA HIS A 69 21.12 8.21 -3.13
C HIS A 69 21.18 7.54 -4.51
N ASP A 70 20.15 6.78 -4.85
CA ASP A 70 20.03 6.09 -6.14
C ASP A 70 18.57 6.18 -6.62
N VAL A 71 18.38 6.97 -7.68
CA VAL A 71 17.10 7.20 -8.34
C VAL A 71 17.22 6.69 -9.76
N GLN A 72 16.43 5.66 -10.09
CA GLN A 72 16.39 5.08 -11.42
C GLN A 72 15.13 5.56 -12.15
N PRO A 73 15.28 6.43 -13.18
CA PRO A 73 14.15 6.87 -14.00
C PRO A 73 13.49 5.71 -14.76
N LEU A 74 12.18 5.78 -14.91
CA LEU A 74 11.37 4.91 -15.75
C LEU A 74 10.71 5.78 -16.83
N GLU A 75 11.48 6.14 -17.87
CA GLU A 75 11.10 7.15 -18.87
C GLU A 75 9.76 6.87 -19.56
N SER A 76 9.44 5.59 -19.76
CA SER A 76 8.19 5.16 -20.42
C SER A 76 6.89 5.50 -19.66
N VAL A 77 6.98 5.83 -18.37
CA VAL A 77 5.81 6.00 -17.48
C VAL A 77 5.91 7.20 -16.54
N ASP A 78 6.82 8.14 -16.84
CA ASP A 78 7.09 9.34 -16.03
C ASP A 78 7.13 9.04 -14.52
N SER A 79 7.99 8.09 -14.15
CA SER A 79 8.15 7.64 -12.78
C SER A 79 9.61 7.30 -12.49
N SER A 80 9.91 6.93 -11.25
CA SER A 80 11.25 6.51 -10.85
C SER A 80 11.19 5.47 -9.75
N ILE A 81 12.12 4.53 -9.78
CA ILE A 81 12.42 3.67 -8.63
C ILE A 81 13.35 4.46 -7.71
N LEU A 82 12.98 4.55 -6.42
CA LEU A 82 13.78 5.17 -5.38
C LEU A 82 14.43 4.06 -4.54
N TRP A 83 15.72 3.84 -4.74
CA TRP A 83 16.42 2.69 -4.16
C TRP A 83 16.80 2.94 -2.70
N VAL A 84 16.44 2.02 -1.82
CA VAL A 84 16.93 1.98 -0.42
C VAL A 84 17.81 0.75 -0.28
N GLY A 85 19.12 0.95 -0.13
CA GLY A 85 20.11 -0.13 -0.13
C GLY A 85 20.94 -0.18 -1.43
N ASN A 86 21.84 -1.15 -1.52
CA ASN A 86 22.70 -1.36 -2.69
C ASN A 86 22.08 -2.39 -3.64
N ARG A 87 21.47 -1.92 -4.73
CA ARG A 87 20.81 -2.78 -5.73
C ARG A 87 21.75 -3.68 -6.53
N ARG A 88 23.06 -3.42 -6.52
CA ARG A 88 24.06 -4.26 -7.23
C ARG A 88 24.48 -5.49 -6.42
N GLU A 89 24.27 -5.44 -5.11
CA GLU A 89 24.62 -6.52 -4.17
C GLU A 89 23.38 -7.20 -3.57
N ALA A 90 22.21 -6.60 -3.76
CA ALA A 90 20.95 -7.10 -3.22
C ALA A 90 20.62 -8.49 -3.80
N LYS A 91 20.42 -9.46 -2.90
CA LYS A 91 19.96 -10.81 -3.25
C LYS A 91 18.44 -10.96 -3.19
N LYS A 92 17.78 -10.08 -2.45
CA LYS A 92 16.33 -10.02 -2.30
C LYS A 92 15.91 -8.57 -2.49
N LEU A 93 14.80 -8.36 -3.17
CA LEU A 93 14.28 -7.06 -3.54
C LEU A 93 12.88 -6.89 -2.97
N VAL A 94 12.60 -5.71 -2.43
CA VAL A 94 11.25 -5.33 -2.02
C VAL A 94 10.79 -4.18 -2.90
N LEU A 95 9.81 -4.46 -3.76
CA LEU A 95 9.09 -3.43 -4.49
C LEU A 95 7.98 -2.88 -3.59
N PHE A 96 8.30 -1.81 -2.85
CA PHE A 96 7.34 -1.14 -1.98
C PHE A 96 6.50 -0.11 -2.74
N LEU A 97 5.19 -0.18 -2.58
CA LEU A 97 4.19 0.69 -3.19
C LEU A 97 3.50 1.45 -2.05
N HIS A 98 3.69 2.77 -1.98
CA HIS A 98 3.20 3.55 -0.83
C HIS A 98 1.69 3.86 -0.90
N GLY A 99 1.07 4.07 0.25
CA GLY A 99 -0.32 4.54 0.38
C GLY A 99 -0.52 6.03 0.12
N GLY A 100 -1.50 6.65 0.78
CA GLY A 100 -1.85 8.07 0.58
C GLY A 100 -3.05 8.31 -0.36
N GLY A 101 -3.89 7.30 -0.55
CA GLY A 101 -5.17 7.42 -1.26
C GLY A 101 -5.06 7.77 -2.74
N PHE A 102 -3.92 7.46 -3.39
CA PHE A 102 -3.57 7.83 -4.77
C PHE A 102 -3.50 9.35 -5.05
N ILE A 103 -3.81 10.19 -4.07
CA ILE A 103 -3.90 11.65 -4.21
C ILE A 103 -2.87 12.41 -3.40
N SER A 104 -2.23 11.77 -2.41
CA SER A 104 -1.12 12.33 -1.66
C SER A 104 0.16 11.84 -2.31
N PRO A 105 0.83 12.68 -3.11
CA PRO A 105 2.19 12.43 -3.48
C PRO A 105 3.03 12.42 -2.20
N PRO A 106 4.28 12.05 -2.35
CA PRO A 106 5.15 13.19 -2.19
C PRO A 106 5.43 13.83 -3.61
N LEU A 107 5.07 15.12 -3.81
CA LEU A 107 5.02 15.99 -5.03
C LEU A 107 5.72 15.76 -6.42
N ALA A 108 5.26 16.64 -7.34
CA ALA A 108 5.84 17.34 -8.53
C ALA A 108 5.87 16.72 -9.93
N GLY A 109 5.75 15.41 -10.12
CA GLY A 109 5.51 14.82 -11.47
C GLY A 109 4.07 14.94 -11.98
N HIS A 110 3.19 15.68 -11.30
CA HIS A 110 1.73 15.60 -11.43
C HIS A 110 1.10 16.86 -12.07
N PHE A 111 1.65 17.38 -13.18
CA PHE A 111 0.89 18.38 -13.96
C PHE A 111 -0.32 17.79 -14.71
N ASP A 112 -0.74 16.57 -14.38
CA ASP A 112 -2.12 16.11 -14.53
C ASP A 112 -2.72 15.86 -13.13
N PRO A 113 -3.78 16.59 -12.71
CA PRO A 113 -4.31 16.62 -11.34
C PRO A 113 -4.89 15.31 -10.77
N GLY A 114 -4.64 14.16 -11.37
CA GLY A 114 -5.10 12.86 -10.89
C GLY A 114 -4.56 11.75 -11.77
N GLY A 115 -3.51 11.05 -11.32
CA GLY A 115 -3.24 9.72 -11.84
C GLY A 115 -4.47 8.86 -11.57
N ARG A 116 -5.33 8.72 -12.58
CA ARG A 116 -6.49 7.84 -12.51
C ARG A 116 -6.02 6.43 -12.78
N PHE A 117 -6.81 5.45 -12.38
CA PHE A 117 -6.61 4.12 -12.92
C PHE A 117 -6.56 4.18 -14.46
N PRO A 118 -5.58 3.55 -15.14
CA PRO A 118 -4.56 2.63 -14.64
C PRO A 118 -3.14 3.23 -14.51
N THR A 119 -2.95 4.55 -14.39
CA THR A 119 -1.61 5.20 -14.38
C THR A 119 -0.66 4.58 -13.36
N GLN A 120 -1.09 4.39 -12.12
CA GLN A 120 -0.26 3.79 -11.08
C GLN A 120 0.09 2.33 -11.39
N LEU A 121 -0.85 1.56 -11.95
CA LEU A 121 -0.59 0.20 -12.41
C LEU A 121 0.49 0.18 -13.49
N ARG A 122 0.44 1.12 -14.46
CA ARG A 122 1.48 1.25 -15.50
C ARG A 122 2.86 1.47 -14.89
N GLN A 123 2.95 2.32 -13.88
CA GLN A 123 4.18 2.63 -13.16
C GLN A 123 4.69 1.43 -12.36
N ALA A 124 3.82 0.74 -11.62
CA ALA A 124 4.18 -0.47 -10.85
C ALA A 124 4.63 -1.61 -11.77
N ALA A 125 3.94 -1.81 -12.90
CA ALA A 125 4.32 -2.81 -13.90
C ALA A 125 5.66 -2.46 -14.57
N ALA A 126 5.90 -1.19 -14.90
CA ALA A 126 7.19 -0.75 -15.41
C ALA A 126 8.32 -0.96 -14.40
N ALA A 127 8.08 -0.69 -13.12
CA ALA A 127 9.05 -0.92 -12.04
C ALA A 127 9.38 -2.40 -11.89
N LEU A 128 8.38 -3.28 -11.77
CA LEU A 128 8.60 -4.73 -11.70
C LEU A 128 9.33 -5.24 -12.96
N GLY A 129 8.91 -4.78 -14.15
CA GLY A 129 9.58 -5.11 -15.40
C GLY A 129 11.04 -4.70 -15.42
N ALA A 130 11.38 -3.52 -14.90
CA ALA A 130 12.76 -3.05 -14.82
C ALA A 130 13.61 -3.89 -13.84
N LEU A 131 13.03 -4.40 -12.75
CA LEU A 131 13.74 -5.33 -11.86
C LEU A 131 14.05 -6.64 -12.57
N LEU A 132 13.07 -7.20 -13.30
CA LEU A 132 13.23 -8.45 -14.05
C LEU A 132 14.24 -8.29 -15.20
N ASP A 133 14.20 -7.17 -15.94
CA ASP A 133 15.15 -6.87 -17.02
C ASP A 133 16.58 -6.73 -16.50
N ALA A 134 16.74 -6.27 -15.25
CA ALA A 134 18.04 -6.21 -14.57
C ALA A 134 18.54 -7.59 -14.10
N GLY A 135 17.81 -8.67 -14.38
CA GLY A 135 18.18 -10.04 -14.04
C GLY A 135 17.70 -10.50 -12.66
N ALA A 136 16.85 -9.73 -11.97
CA ALA A 136 16.26 -10.20 -10.74
C ALA A 136 15.33 -11.39 -11.01
N ARG A 137 15.46 -12.46 -10.23
CA ARG A 137 14.55 -13.59 -10.31
C ARG A 137 13.22 -13.23 -9.62
N PRO A 138 12.05 -13.63 -10.16
CA PRO A 138 10.77 -13.39 -9.49
C PRO A 138 10.75 -13.91 -8.05
N ALA A 139 11.33 -15.08 -7.80
CA ALA A 139 11.45 -15.69 -6.47
C ALA A 139 12.32 -14.93 -5.45
N ASP A 140 13.01 -13.88 -5.89
CA ASP A 140 13.79 -12.99 -5.02
C ASP A 140 13.09 -11.64 -4.80
N ILE A 141 11.91 -11.44 -5.41
CA ILE A 141 11.14 -10.19 -5.35
C ILE A 141 9.94 -10.37 -4.44
N VAL A 142 9.87 -9.53 -3.41
CA VAL A 142 8.66 -9.28 -2.61
C VAL A 142 8.01 -8.00 -3.11
N VAL A 143 6.69 -7.99 -3.27
CA VAL A 143 5.94 -6.76 -3.60
C VAL A 143 4.96 -6.44 -2.48
N GLY A 144 4.79 -5.18 -2.12
CA GLY A 144 3.80 -4.86 -1.10
C GLY A 144 3.63 -3.40 -0.82
N GLY A 145 2.60 -3.08 -0.06
CA GLY A 145 2.22 -1.69 0.18
C GLY A 145 1.15 -1.52 1.25
N ASP A 146 0.98 -0.28 1.66
CA ASP A 146 -0.02 0.15 2.64
C ASP A 146 -1.20 0.85 1.96
N SER A 147 -2.42 0.68 2.46
CA SER A 147 -3.60 1.42 1.99
C SER A 147 -3.81 1.34 0.46
N ALA A 148 -3.68 2.47 -0.24
CA ALA A 148 -3.69 2.56 -1.70
C ALA A 148 -2.51 1.83 -2.37
N GLY A 149 -1.37 1.73 -1.71
CA GLY A 149 -0.24 0.89 -2.12
C GLY A 149 -0.52 -0.60 -1.98
N GLY A 150 -1.30 -0.99 -0.97
CA GLY A 150 -1.87 -2.35 -0.86
C GLY A 150 -2.84 -2.64 -2.01
N ASN A 151 -3.68 -1.66 -2.37
CA ASN A 151 -4.51 -1.75 -3.57
C ASN A 151 -3.66 -1.90 -4.84
N LEU A 152 -2.60 -1.09 -5.00
CA LEU A 152 -1.70 -1.15 -6.15
C LEU A 152 -0.93 -2.47 -6.23
N THR A 153 -0.62 -3.07 -5.09
CA THR A 153 -0.05 -4.42 -5.01
C THR A 153 -1.03 -5.43 -5.62
N MET A 154 -2.31 -5.38 -5.24
CA MET A 154 -3.35 -6.23 -5.83
C MET A 154 -3.62 -5.93 -7.30
N GLN A 155 -3.56 -4.67 -7.73
CA GLN A 155 -3.62 -4.32 -9.16
C GLN A 155 -2.48 -4.98 -9.93
N LEU A 156 -1.25 -4.96 -9.41
CA LEU A 156 -0.09 -5.56 -10.05
C LEU A 156 -0.22 -7.09 -10.11
N LEU A 157 -0.62 -7.74 -9.01
CA LEU A 157 -0.88 -9.19 -9.00
C LEU A 157 -2.00 -9.57 -9.97
N GLY A 158 -3.09 -8.79 -9.98
CA GLY A 158 -4.19 -8.94 -10.94
C GLY A 158 -3.75 -8.73 -12.39
N HIS A 159 -2.80 -7.82 -12.64
CA HIS A 159 -2.21 -7.61 -13.96
C HIS A 159 -1.31 -8.77 -14.40
N LEU A 160 -0.64 -9.45 -13.46
CA LEU A 160 0.14 -10.65 -13.75
C LEU A 160 -0.75 -11.84 -14.14
N LEU A 161 -1.94 -11.95 -13.53
CA LEU A 161 -2.96 -12.94 -13.90
C LEU A 161 -3.66 -12.56 -15.21
N HIS A 162 -4.10 -11.30 -15.29
CA HIS A 162 -4.95 -10.76 -16.34
C HIS A 162 -4.33 -9.45 -16.87
N PRO A 163 -3.45 -9.54 -17.89
CA PRO A 163 -2.71 -8.38 -18.38
C PRO A 163 -3.63 -7.24 -18.83
N HIS A 164 -3.49 -6.09 -18.19
CA HIS A 164 -4.12 -4.84 -18.57
C HIS A 164 -3.43 -4.26 -19.82
N LYS A 165 -4.21 -3.93 -20.85
CA LYS A 165 -3.72 -3.48 -22.16
C LYS A 165 -2.82 -2.23 -22.10
N ASP A 166 -3.09 -1.33 -21.18
CA ASP A 166 -2.38 -0.05 -21.07
C ASP A 166 -1.09 -0.13 -20.24
N ALA A 167 -0.84 -1.27 -19.59
CA ALA A 167 0.35 -1.52 -18.77
C ALA A 167 1.31 -2.49 -19.47
N ARG A 168 2.61 -2.35 -19.18
CA ARG A 168 3.66 -3.23 -19.71
C ARG A 168 3.31 -4.69 -19.40
N ARG A 169 3.26 -5.56 -20.41
CA ARG A 169 3.07 -7.00 -20.21
C ARG A 169 4.29 -7.59 -19.51
N ILE A 170 4.05 -8.42 -18.50
CA ILE A 170 5.08 -9.10 -17.73
C ILE A 170 4.77 -10.59 -17.77
N GLY A 171 5.74 -11.39 -18.20
CA GLY A 171 5.70 -12.84 -18.04
C GLY A 171 6.59 -13.24 -16.87
N LEU A 172 6.05 -14.02 -15.94
CA LEU A 172 6.83 -14.59 -14.85
C LEU A 172 7.21 -16.04 -15.18
N ALA A 173 8.49 -16.37 -15.05
CA ALA A 173 8.97 -17.74 -15.17
C ALA A 173 8.70 -18.57 -13.90
N GLU A 174 8.59 -17.91 -12.76
CA GLU A 174 8.22 -18.48 -11.46
C GLU A 174 7.45 -17.42 -10.65
N PRO A 175 6.64 -17.80 -9.64
CA PRO A 175 5.90 -16.83 -8.84
C PRO A 175 6.82 -15.89 -8.05
N LEU A 176 6.33 -14.69 -7.73
CA LEU A 176 7.00 -13.75 -6.82
C LEU A 176 7.19 -14.38 -5.43
N ALA A 177 8.24 -13.98 -4.73
CA ALA A 177 8.62 -14.55 -3.43
C ALA A 177 7.50 -14.43 -2.41
N ALA A 178 6.92 -13.24 -2.28
CA ALA A 178 5.81 -12.95 -1.39
C ALA A 178 5.12 -11.64 -1.77
N ALA A 179 3.91 -11.44 -1.24
CA ALA A 179 3.24 -10.16 -1.21
C ALA A 179 2.87 -9.74 0.21
N PHE A 180 2.88 -8.44 0.51
CA PHE A 180 2.29 -7.93 1.75
C PHE A 180 1.35 -6.75 1.52
N LEU A 181 0.30 -6.70 2.34
CA LEU A 181 -0.76 -5.71 2.29
C LEU A 181 -1.02 -5.18 3.71
N VAL A 182 -0.74 -3.90 3.94
CA VAL A 182 -1.06 -3.22 5.20
C VAL A 182 -2.33 -2.40 5.00
N SER A 183 -3.39 -2.68 5.77
CA SER A 183 -4.67 -1.97 5.72
C SER A 183 -5.18 -1.71 4.29
N PRO A 184 -5.26 -2.72 3.40
CA PRO A 184 -5.42 -2.47 1.98
C PRO A 184 -6.81 -1.93 1.60
N TRP A 185 -6.86 -0.92 0.73
CA TRP A 185 -8.12 -0.36 0.22
C TRP A 185 -8.60 -1.11 -1.04
N LEU A 186 -9.39 -2.19 -0.91
CA LEU A 186 -9.69 -3.12 -2.04
C LEU A 186 -11.08 -3.04 -2.70
N GLY A 187 -11.82 -1.94 -2.52
CA GLY A 187 -13.18 -1.83 -3.04
C GLY A 187 -13.84 -0.50 -2.73
N CYS A 188 -15.09 -0.39 -3.18
CA CYS A 188 -15.93 0.80 -3.09
C CYS A 188 -17.01 0.67 -2.01
N ASP A 189 -17.20 -0.52 -1.43
CA ASP A 189 -18.22 -0.75 -0.39
C ASP A 189 -17.87 -0.02 0.92
N THR A 190 -18.48 1.14 1.11
CA THR A 190 -18.40 1.94 2.35
C THR A 190 -19.56 1.65 3.30
N ALA A 191 -20.35 0.61 3.04
CA ALA A 191 -21.45 0.16 3.88
C ALA A 191 -21.08 -1.05 4.75
N SER A 192 -19.84 -1.55 4.69
CA SER A 192 -19.39 -2.70 5.48
C SER A 192 -19.49 -2.49 7.00
N ARG A 193 -19.28 -3.57 7.77
CA ARG A 193 -19.35 -3.51 9.23
C ARG A 193 -18.24 -2.62 9.79
N SER A 194 -17.01 -2.75 9.29
CA SER A 194 -15.87 -1.95 9.74
C SER A 194 -16.11 -0.44 9.51
N PHE A 195 -16.71 -0.04 8.40
CA PHE A 195 -17.10 1.37 8.19
C PHE A 195 -18.09 1.84 9.26
N ARG A 196 -19.15 1.09 9.55
CA ARG A 196 -20.16 1.48 10.54
C ARG A 196 -19.61 1.57 11.96
N GLU A 197 -18.76 0.63 12.35
CA GLU A 197 -18.22 0.56 13.71
C GLU A 197 -17.09 1.58 13.94
N ASN A 198 -16.23 1.79 12.94
CA ASN A 198 -14.99 2.56 13.10
C ASN A 198 -15.04 3.98 12.52
N GLU A 199 -16.16 4.40 11.91
CA GLU A 199 -16.38 5.74 11.31
C GLU A 199 -15.88 6.89 12.19
N ASN A 200 -15.93 6.70 13.50
CA ASN A 200 -15.73 7.73 14.51
C ASN A 200 -14.43 7.59 15.31
N SER A 201 -13.66 6.53 15.07
CA SER A 201 -12.42 6.19 15.76
C SER A 201 -11.21 6.13 14.83
N ASP A 202 -11.42 5.90 13.54
CA ASP A 202 -10.34 5.82 12.55
C ASP A 202 -9.93 7.19 11.99
N MET A 203 -8.70 7.27 11.46
CA MET A 203 -8.20 8.39 10.69
C MET A 203 -8.93 8.55 9.35
N LEU A 204 -9.39 7.43 8.77
CA LEU A 204 -10.25 7.43 7.60
C LEU A 204 -11.73 7.43 8.01
N SER A 205 -12.58 7.76 7.05
CA SER A 205 -14.03 7.83 7.24
C SER A 205 -14.72 7.49 5.93
N LYS A 206 -16.00 7.10 5.99
CA LYS A 206 -16.84 6.87 4.82
C LYS A 206 -16.74 8.04 3.83
N ALA A 207 -17.01 9.26 4.29
CA ALA A 207 -16.96 10.46 3.46
C ALA A 207 -15.57 10.70 2.84
N ILE A 208 -14.49 10.40 3.57
CA ILE A 208 -13.13 10.50 3.04
C ILE A 208 -12.91 9.45 1.94
N VAL A 209 -13.23 8.19 2.18
CA VAL A 209 -13.04 7.11 1.19
C VAL A 209 -13.88 7.34 -0.06
N GLU A 210 -15.13 7.80 0.07
CA GLU A 210 -15.99 8.16 -1.07
C GLU A 210 -15.38 9.30 -1.89
N LYS A 211 -14.89 10.37 -1.23
CA LYS A 211 -14.21 11.48 -1.89
C LYS A 211 -12.96 11.02 -2.64
N LEU A 212 -12.16 10.13 -2.05
CA LEU A 212 -10.99 9.53 -2.68
C LEU A 212 -11.38 8.67 -3.90
N SER A 213 -12.43 7.87 -3.74
CA SER A 213 -12.95 6.99 -4.79
C SER A 213 -13.39 7.79 -6.02
N LEU A 214 -14.11 8.90 -5.82
CA LEU A 214 -14.51 9.78 -6.92
C LEU A 214 -13.30 10.38 -7.66
N GLY A 215 -12.22 10.71 -6.96
CA GLY A 215 -11.00 11.19 -7.61
C GLY A 215 -10.29 10.08 -8.38
N TYR A 216 -10.24 8.88 -7.82
CA TYR A 216 -9.50 7.74 -8.36
C TYR A 216 -10.18 7.11 -9.58
N PHE A 217 -11.50 6.99 -9.55
CA PHE A 217 -12.32 6.38 -10.60
C PHE A 217 -12.93 7.40 -11.58
N ASP A 218 -12.27 8.54 -11.79
CA ASP A 218 -12.71 9.55 -12.77
C ASP A 218 -14.17 10.02 -12.60
N GLY A 219 -14.54 10.34 -11.36
CA GLY A 219 -15.84 10.86 -10.99
C GLY A 219 -16.89 9.78 -10.72
N ALA A 220 -18.15 10.21 -10.70
CA ALA A 220 -19.26 9.38 -10.21
C ALA A 220 -19.58 8.22 -11.15
N GLU A 221 -19.35 8.37 -12.46
CA GLU A 221 -19.63 7.30 -13.42
C GLU A 221 -18.63 6.16 -13.30
N GLY A 222 -17.33 6.46 -13.34
CA GLY A 222 -16.32 5.41 -13.17
C GLY A 222 -16.36 4.80 -11.77
N PHE A 223 -16.71 5.57 -10.73
CA PHE A 223 -16.98 5.01 -9.40
C PHE A 223 -18.13 4.00 -9.42
N ARG A 224 -19.28 4.34 -10.03
CA ARG A 224 -20.41 3.40 -10.17
C ARG A 224 -20.03 2.17 -10.98
N HIS A 225 -19.23 2.34 -12.03
CA HIS A 225 -18.75 1.24 -12.85
C HIS A 225 -17.86 0.29 -12.04
N ALA A 226 -16.90 0.82 -11.27
CA ALA A 226 -16.04 0.03 -10.39
C ALA A 226 -16.84 -0.69 -9.30
N ALA A 227 -17.75 0.03 -8.62
CA ALA A 227 -18.62 -0.53 -7.58
C ALA A 227 -19.61 -1.59 -8.10
N ALA A 228 -19.88 -1.61 -9.41
CA ALA A 228 -20.65 -2.65 -10.08
C ALA A 228 -19.78 -3.81 -10.60
N GLY A 229 -18.51 -3.87 -10.22
CA GLY A 229 -17.57 -4.92 -10.61
C GLY A 229 -16.86 -4.69 -11.95
N GLY A 230 -17.03 -3.51 -12.56
CA GLY A 230 -16.45 -3.18 -13.88
C GLY A 230 -14.94 -2.95 -13.88
N ASN A 231 -14.30 -2.85 -12.71
CA ASN A 231 -12.86 -2.64 -12.58
C ASN A 231 -12.23 -3.59 -11.54
N PRO A 232 -12.07 -4.88 -11.87
CA PRO A 232 -11.57 -5.88 -10.93
C PRO A 232 -10.08 -5.69 -10.57
N TRP A 233 -9.30 -4.91 -11.35
CA TRP A 233 -7.94 -4.57 -10.96
C TRP A 233 -7.91 -3.63 -9.76
N ALA A 234 -8.69 -2.55 -9.81
CA ALA A 234 -8.68 -1.50 -8.79
C ALA A 234 -9.71 -1.73 -7.66
N ALA A 235 -10.74 -2.54 -7.90
CA ALA A 235 -11.77 -2.88 -6.93
C ALA A 235 -12.04 -4.40 -6.93
N PRO A 236 -11.04 -5.24 -6.60
CA PRO A 236 -11.12 -6.69 -6.74
C PRO A 236 -12.19 -7.36 -5.87
N LEU A 237 -12.75 -6.66 -4.88
CA LEU A 237 -13.82 -7.19 -4.01
C LEU A 237 -15.24 -6.86 -4.48
N ASP A 238 -15.40 -5.93 -5.42
CA ASP A 238 -16.72 -5.42 -5.84
C ASP A 238 -17.33 -6.17 -7.04
N GLY A 239 -16.56 -7.08 -7.66
CA GLY A 239 -16.95 -7.82 -8.86
C GLY A 239 -16.93 -9.33 -8.68
N ASP A 240 -16.75 -10.03 -9.80
CA ASP A 240 -16.57 -11.49 -9.78
C ASP A 240 -15.27 -11.85 -9.07
N GLN A 241 -15.41 -12.51 -7.93
CA GLN A 241 -14.29 -12.96 -7.11
C GLN A 241 -13.46 -14.06 -7.77
N GLY A 242 -14.02 -14.77 -8.77
CA GLY A 242 -13.26 -15.74 -9.59
C GLY A 242 -12.06 -15.11 -10.30
N TRP A 243 -12.04 -13.79 -10.45
CA TRP A 243 -10.89 -13.03 -10.96
C TRP A 243 -9.58 -13.28 -10.17
N LEU A 244 -9.70 -13.66 -8.89
CA LEU A 244 -8.57 -13.93 -8.00
C LEU A 244 -8.04 -15.37 -8.11
N GLU A 245 -8.68 -16.25 -8.88
CA GLU A 245 -8.21 -17.61 -9.10
C GLU A 245 -6.80 -17.62 -9.71
N GLY A 246 -6.00 -18.60 -9.31
CA GLY A 246 -4.62 -18.73 -9.78
C GLY A 246 -3.62 -17.77 -9.13
N MET A 247 -3.97 -17.06 -8.05
CA MET A 247 -3.04 -16.17 -7.32
C MET A 247 -1.71 -16.86 -6.97
N GLY A 248 -1.73 -18.14 -6.60
CA GLY A 248 -0.54 -18.96 -6.34
C GLY A 248 0.41 -19.12 -7.54
N ASN A 249 -0.06 -18.89 -8.76
CA ASN A 249 0.77 -18.90 -9.97
C ASN A 249 1.62 -17.63 -10.11
N VAL A 250 1.25 -16.54 -9.44
CA VAL A 250 1.94 -15.24 -9.55
C VAL A 250 2.64 -14.82 -8.27
N VAL A 251 2.25 -15.36 -7.10
CA VAL A 251 2.93 -15.11 -5.82
C VAL A 251 2.90 -16.37 -4.94
N ARG A 252 3.99 -16.68 -4.24
CA ARG A 252 4.08 -17.86 -3.37
C ARG A 252 3.36 -17.71 -2.04
N SER A 253 3.43 -16.53 -1.43
CA SER A 253 2.81 -16.25 -0.13
C SER A 253 2.27 -14.83 -0.04
N MET A 254 1.24 -14.63 0.79
CA MET A 254 0.65 -13.31 1.02
C MET A 254 0.44 -13.06 2.50
N TYR A 255 0.83 -11.86 2.94
CA TYR A 255 0.62 -11.38 4.30
C TYR A 255 -0.27 -10.15 4.31
N VAL A 256 -1.34 -10.21 5.08
CA VAL A 256 -2.31 -9.12 5.19
C VAL A 256 -2.42 -8.71 6.65
N THR A 257 -2.22 -7.43 6.94
CA THR A 257 -2.40 -6.87 8.28
C THR A 257 -3.52 -5.85 8.28
N VAL A 258 -4.43 -5.92 9.24
CA VAL A 258 -5.47 -4.90 9.45
C VAL A 258 -5.61 -4.57 10.93
N GLY A 259 -5.84 -3.30 11.23
CA GLY A 259 -6.32 -2.88 12.53
C GLY A 259 -7.82 -3.15 12.68
N ARG A 260 -8.28 -3.61 13.84
CA ARG A 260 -9.72 -3.76 14.11
C ARG A 260 -10.44 -2.42 14.28
N ARG A 261 -9.69 -1.31 14.43
CA ARG A 261 -10.22 0.05 14.55
C ARG A 261 -10.16 0.86 13.26
N GLU A 262 -9.82 0.24 12.15
CA GLU A 262 -9.81 0.90 10.84
C GLU A 262 -11.12 0.65 10.06
N VAL A 263 -11.53 1.60 9.21
CA VAL A 263 -12.74 1.47 8.39
C VAL A 263 -12.55 0.48 7.24
N LEU A 264 -11.31 0.27 6.77
CA LEU A 264 -10.96 -0.65 5.69
C LEU A 264 -10.71 -2.10 6.14
N ALA A 265 -10.91 -2.40 7.42
CA ALA A 265 -10.56 -3.69 7.97
C ALA A 265 -11.27 -4.87 7.28
N ASP A 266 -12.54 -4.68 6.89
CA ASP A 266 -13.30 -5.70 6.16
C ASP A 266 -12.76 -5.93 4.73
N HIS A 267 -11.99 -5.01 4.14
CA HIS A 267 -11.39 -5.20 2.82
C HIS A 267 -10.25 -6.23 2.89
N GLY A 268 -9.31 -6.06 3.83
CA GLY A 268 -8.23 -7.02 4.03
C GLY A 268 -8.74 -8.42 4.43
N ILE A 269 -9.73 -8.47 5.32
CA ILE A 269 -10.36 -9.73 5.74
C ILE A 269 -11.14 -10.37 4.60
N GLY A 270 -11.91 -9.56 3.86
CA GLY A 270 -12.69 -10.01 2.71
C GLY A 270 -11.81 -10.64 1.66
N LEU A 271 -10.65 -10.04 1.36
CA LEU A 271 -9.66 -10.62 0.45
C LEU A 271 -9.18 -11.99 0.94
N VAL A 272 -8.70 -12.10 2.18
CA VAL A 272 -8.16 -13.36 2.71
C VAL A 272 -9.24 -14.45 2.73
N ARG A 273 -10.47 -14.11 3.14
CA ARG A 273 -11.60 -15.03 3.10
C ARG A 273 -11.88 -15.52 1.69
N THR A 274 -11.81 -14.62 0.71
CA THR A 274 -12.04 -14.94 -0.70
C THR A 274 -10.95 -15.86 -1.25
N LEU A 275 -9.67 -15.52 -1.04
CA LEU A 275 -8.54 -16.33 -1.50
C LEU A 275 -8.56 -17.74 -0.90
N ARG A 276 -8.91 -17.87 0.39
CA ARG A 276 -9.08 -19.18 1.05
C ARG A 276 -10.28 -19.96 0.49
N ARG A 277 -11.41 -19.29 0.24
CA ARG A 277 -12.61 -19.93 -0.31
C ARG A 277 -12.38 -20.47 -1.72
N LEU A 278 -11.58 -19.77 -2.52
CA LEU A 278 -11.24 -20.15 -3.90
C LEU A 278 -10.07 -21.14 -3.98
N ASP A 279 -9.40 -21.45 -2.86
CA ASP A 279 -8.11 -22.16 -2.85
C ASP A 279 -7.08 -21.51 -3.82
N ALA A 280 -7.13 -20.18 -3.91
CA ALA A 280 -6.36 -19.44 -4.92
C ALA A 280 -4.89 -19.27 -4.53
N LEU A 281 -4.56 -19.39 -3.23
CA LEU A 281 -3.20 -19.23 -2.70
C LEU A 281 -3.05 -20.06 -1.41
N GLY A 282 -2.11 -21.00 -1.41
CA GLY A 282 -1.90 -21.92 -0.29
C GLY A 282 -1.30 -21.26 0.96
N ASP A 283 -0.35 -20.33 0.81
CA ASP A 283 0.29 -19.63 1.93
C ASP A 283 -0.28 -18.20 2.07
N ILE A 284 -1.25 -18.04 2.96
CA ILE A 284 -1.86 -16.75 3.27
C ILE A 284 -2.02 -16.53 4.79
N ARG A 285 -1.30 -15.53 5.30
CA ARG A 285 -1.35 -15.08 6.71
C ARG A 285 -2.16 -13.79 6.79
N LEU A 286 -3.16 -13.79 7.66
CA LEU A 286 -3.92 -12.60 8.06
C LEU A 286 -3.62 -12.32 9.52
N GLU A 287 -3.32 -11.06 9.82
CA GLU A 287 -3.21 -10.55 11.18
C GLU A 287 -4.18 -9.42 11.42
N GLU A 288 -4.92 -9.54 12.51
CA GLU A 288 -5.90 -8.57 12.97
C GLU A 288 -5.48 -8.11 14.36
N SER A 289 -5.37 -6.80 14.56
CA SER A 289 -4.96 -6.25 15.87
C SER A 289 -6.04 -5.35 16.47
N GLU A 290 -6.46 -5.67 17.70
CA GLU A 290 -7.61 -5.06 18.38
C GLU A 290 -7.51 -3.55 18.64
N GLY A 291 -6.30 -3.04 18.85
CA GLY A 291 -6.04 -1.64 19.20
C GLY A 291 -5.59 -0.76 18.03
N GLU A 292 -5.35 -1.36 16.87
CA GLU A 292 -4.71 -0.70 15.74
C GLU A 292 -5.75 0.01 14.84
N ALA A 293 -5.42 1.24 14.47
CA ALA A 293 -6.12 2.04 13.45
C ALA A 293 -5.47 1.82 12.07
N HIS A 294 -6.00 2.49 11.04
CA HIS A 294 -5.50 2.38 9.67
C HIS A 294 -3.99 2.67 9.59
N ASP A 295 -3.23 1.86 8.84
CA ASP A 295 -1.78 2.00 8.65
C ASP A 295 -0.96 2.14 9.95
N PHE A 296 -1.33 1.39 11.01
CA PHE A 296 -0.73 1.58 12.34
C PHE A 296 0.80 1.43 12.39
N ILE A 297 1.37 0.55 11.57
CA ILE A 297 2.83 0.40 11.42
C ILE A 297 3.51 1.72 10.98
N LEU A 298 2.83 2.56 10.21
CA LEU A 298 3.33 3.89 9.85
C LEU A 298 3.25 4.85 11.03
N LEU A 299 2.22 4.74 11.89
CA LEU A 299 2.13 5.54 13.11
C LEU A 299 3.27 5.21 14.08
N GLU A 300 3.61 3.94 14.23
CA GLU A 300 4.80 3.48 14.97
C GLU A 300 6.09 4.08 14.40
N GLY A 301 6.27 3.99 13.07
CA GLY A 301 7.40 4.57 12.37
C GLY A 301 7.53 6.10 12.54
N GLN A 302 6.42 6.84 12.42
CA GLN A 302 6.37 8.29 12.62
C GLN A 302 6.66 8.68 14.07
N ALA A 303 6.19 7.88 15.03
CA ALA A 303 6.50 8.06 16.43
C ALA A 303 7.97 7.74 16.76
N LYS A 304 8.72 7.15 15.81
CA LYS A 304 10.08 6.59 15.95
C LYS A 304 10.15 5.51 17.03
N GLN A 305 9.05 4.76 17.20
CA GLN A 305 8.91 3.72 18.20
C GLN A 305 8.44 2.46 17.47
N GLY A 306 9.34 1.49 17.30
CA GLY A 306 8.90 0.18 16.83
C GLY A 306 7.97 -0.44 17.88
N GLY A 307 6.78 -0.83 17.46
CA GLY A 307 5.80 -1.49 18.30
C GLY A 307 5.46 -2.87 17.77
N ASP A 308 4.28 -3.35 18.18
CA ASP A 308 3.82 -4.70 17.86
C ASP A 308 3.65 -4.89 16.34
N ALA A 309 3.08 -3.91 15.64
CA ALA A 309 2.88 -4.01 14.19
C ALA A 309 4.22 -4.12 13.43
N THR A 310 5.23 -3.32 13.83
CA THR A 310 6.58 -3.41 13.29
C THR A 310 7.22 -4.77 13.57
N ASN A 311 7.03 -5.33 14.78
CA ASN A 311 7.64 -6.60 15.17
C ASN A 311 7.03 -7.77 14.40
N ARG A 312 5.70 -7.82 14.26
CA ARG A 312 5.02 -8.86 13.48
C ARG A 312 5.41 -8.83 12.01
N MET A 313 5.52 -7.63 11.40
CA MET A 313 6.02 -7.48 10.03
C MET A 313 7.46 -7.99 9.88
N LYS A 314 8.35 -7.70 10.85
CA LYS A 314 9.73 -8.20 10.83
C LYS A 314 9.80 -9.72 10.97
N GLU A 315 8.98 -10.29 11.85
CA GLU A 315 8.89 -11.74 12.06
C GLU A 315 8.43 -12.43 10.77
N TRP A 316 7.34 -11.96 10.18
CA TRP A 316 6.85 -12.47 8.91
C TRP A 316 7.91 -12.34 7.81
N PHE A 317 8.52 -11.16 7.65
CA PHE A 317 9.52 -10.94 6.62
C PHE A 317 10.76 -11.83 6.83
N GLY A 318 11.13 -12.10 8.09
CA GLY A 318 12.18 -13.06 8.43
C GLY A 318 11.87 -14.47 7.92
N SER A 319 10.61 -14.90 7.98
CA SER A 319 10.19 -16.21 7.42
C SER A 319 10.29 -16.25 5.89
N VAL A 320 9.95 -15.15 5.20
CA VAL A 320 10.09 -15.03 3.74
C VAL A 320 11.56 -15.12 3.31
N LEU A 321 12.45 -14.47 4.06
CA LEU A 321 13.90 -14.53 3.79
C LEU A 321 14.50 -15.91 4.05
N ALA A 322 13.93 -16.69 4.96
CA ALA A 322 14.39 -18.05 5.26
C ALA A 322 13.88 -19.10 4.27
N ALA A 323 12.78 -18.82 3.56
CA ALA A 323 12.13 -19.76 2.65
C ALA A 323 12.71 -19.76 1.21
N GLY A 324 13.59 -18.81 0.87
CA GLY A 324 14.14 -18.66 -0.48
C GLY A 324 15.64 -18.45 -0.51
#